data_AF-A0A180FVG9-F1
#
_entry.id   AF-A0A180FVG9-F1
#
_cell.length_a   1.000
_cell.length_b   1.000
_cell.length_c   1.000
_cell.angle_alpha   90.00
_cell.angle_beta   90.00
_cell.angle_gamma   90.00
#
_symmetry.space_group_name_H-M   'P 1'
#
loop_
_entity.id
_entity.type
_entity.pdbx_description
1 polymer ?
#
loop_
_entity_poly.entity_id
_entity_poly.type
_entity_poly.pdbx_seq_one_letter_code
_entity_poly.pdbx_strand_id
1 'polypeptide(L)'
;MNNISIYLKFLKERGRPLSEINPGSDETALSVSDALLALNILKDNQLIILGGDILSEDEQGKLVYVIHYWGYEYCYLDWYCNRINNESENEYKKRSYDIAKRSIAIADTIAKKLNKKCLISFVI
;
A
#
# COMPACT_ATOMS: atom_id res chain seq x y z
N MET A 1 16.19 1.42 19.07
CA MET A 1 15.93 0.12 18.42
C MET A 1 15.59 0.42 16.97
N ASN A 2 16.17 -0.31 16.01
CA ASN A 2 15.92 -0.06 14.59
C ASN A 2 14.52 -0.60 14.26
N ASN A 3 13.49 0.26 14.32
CA ASN A 3 12.08 -0.14 14.23
C ASN A 3 11.70 -0.72 12.84
N ILE A 4 12.63 -0.77 11.87
CA ILE A 4 12.44 -1.45 10.58
C ILE A 4 12.24 -2.96 10.77
N SER A 5 12.88 -3.56 11.78
CA SER A 5 12.68 -4.99 12.07
C SER A 5 11.25 -5.28 12.53
N ILE A 6 10.58 -4.31 13.17
CA ILE A 6 9.17 -4.41 13.56
C ILE A 6 8.30 -4.41 12.31
N TYR A 7 8.59 -3.53 11.36
CA TYR A 7 7.87 -3.48 10.08
C TYR A 7 8.05 -4.78 9.29
N LEU A 8 9.27 -5.27 9.11
CA LEU A 8 9.54 -6.52 8.38
C LEU A 8 8.87 -7.72 9.05
N LYS A 9 8.90 -7.80 10.39
CA LYS A 9 8.19 -8.84 11.14
C LYS A 9 6.68 -8.73 10.94
N PHE A 10 6.13 -7.51 10.99
CA PHE A 10 4.71 -7.26 10.76
C PHE A 10 4.27 -7.74 9.35
N LEU A 11 5.05 -7.41 8.31
CA LEU A 11 4.80 -7.89 6.95
C LEU A 11 4.79 -9.41 6.88
N LYS A 12 5.78 -10.07 7.48
CA LYS A 12 5.87 -11.54 7.49
C LYS A 12 4.68 -12.23 8.18
N GLU A 13 4.13 -11.61 9.22
CA GLU A 13 3.04 -12.19 10.02
C GLU A 13 1.65 -11.90 9.44
N ARG A 14 1.46 -10.79 8.73
CA ARG A 14 0.14 -10.28 8.33
C ARG A 14 -0.05 -10.15 6.83
N GLY A 15 1.02 -10.12 6.08
CA GLY A 15 0.99 -9.79 4.67
C GLY A 15 1.00 -11.01 3.75
N ARG A 16 0.56 -10.75 2.52
CA ARG A 16 0.62 -11.70 1.41
C ARG A 16 1.74 -11.27 0.45
N PRO A 17 2.70 -12.14 0.14
CA PRO A 17 3.81 -11.76 -0.73
C PRO A 17 3.32 -11.46 -2.16
N LEU A 18 3.73 -10.32 -2.73
CA LEU A 18 3.39 -9.98 -4.12
C LEU A 18 4.04 -10.93 -5.12
N SER A 19 5.08 -11.66 -4.72
CA SER A 19 5.73 -12.71 -5.52
C SER A 19 4.77 -13.80 -6.01
N GLU A 20 3.57 -13.93 -5.41
CA GLU A 20 2.51 -14.81 -5.90
C GLU A 20 2.03 -14.46 -7.32
N ILE A 21 2.07 -13.18 -7.70
CA ILE A 21 1.63 -12.69 -9.02
C ILE A 21 2.68 -11.87 -9.77
N ASN A 22 3.73 -11.42 -9.08
CA ASN A 22 4.84 -10.69 -9.66
C ASN A 22 6.17 -11.33 -9.20
N PRO A 23 6.61 -12.43 -9.85
CA PRO A 23 7.79 -13.18 -9.42
C PRO A 23 9.03 -12.31 -9.27
N GLY A 24 9.70 -12.40 -8.12
CA GLY A 24 10.88 -11.59 -7.79
C GLY A 24 10.56 -10.27 -7.07
N SER A 25 9.29 -9.94 -6.85
CA SER A 25 8.91 -8.82 -5.98
C SER A 25 9.12 -9.16 -4.51
N ASP A 26 9.79 -8.24 -3.78
CA ASP A 26 9.96 -8.28 -2.33
C ASP A 26 8.80 -7.60 -1.58
N GLU A 27 7.83 -7.08 -2.32
CA GLU A 27 6.71 -6.35 -1.75
C GLU A 27 5.64 -7.28 -1.15
N THR A 28 4.77 -6.69 -0.34
CA THR A 28 3.78 -7.44 0.43
C THR A 28 2.45 -6.69 0.45
N ALA A 29 1.39 -7.38 0.05
CA ALA A 29 0.02 -6.92 0.13
C ALA A 29 -0.52 -7.06 1.56
N LEU A 30 -1.13 -6.00 2.08
CA LEU A 30 -1.76 -5.94 3.40
C LEU A 30 -3.25 -5.66 3.28
N SER A 31 -4.05 -6.16 4.23
CA SER A 31 -5.43 -5.71 4.38
C SER A 31 -5.49 -4.20 4.65
N VAL A 32 -6.61 -3.52 4.37
CA VAL A 32 -6.79 -2.09 4.70
C VAL A 32 -6.46 -1.79 6.16
N SER A 33 -6.92 -2.62 7.10
CA SER A 33 -6.62 -2.44 8.52
C SER A 33 -5.13 -2.60 8.82
N ASP A 34 -4.48 -3.62 8.25
CA ASP A 34 -3.06 -3.86 8.47
C ASP A 34 -2.19 -2.80 7.79
N ALA A 35 -2.60 -2.28 6.63
CA ALA A 35 -1.94 -1.19 5.94
C ALA A 35 -1.95 0.10 6.77
N LEU A 36 -3.07 0.41 7.44
CA LEU A 36 -3.16 1.55 8.36
C LEU A 36 -2.27 1.38 9.61
N LEU A 37 -2.12 0.15 10.12
CA LEU A 37 -1.19 -0.15 11.21
C LEU A 37 0.27 -0.02 10.75
N ALA A 38 0.60 -0.60 9.59
CA ALA A 38 1.89 -0.46 8.92
C ALA A 38 2.27 1.01 8.70
N LEU A 39 1.32 1.85 8.30
CA LEU A 39 1.53 3.29 8.12
C LEU A 39 2.04 3.97 9.40
N ASN A 40 1.49 3.60 10.57
CA ASN A 40 1.96 4.12 11.85
C ASN A 40 3.38 3.65 12.17
N ILE A 41 3.68 2.36 11.92
CA ILE A 41 5.03 1.81 12.11
C ILE A 41 6.04 2.55 11.20
N LEU A 42 5.72 2.74 9.92
CA LEU A 42 6.57 3.47 8.97
C LEU A 42 6.80 4.92 9.41
N LYS A 43 5.75 5.57 9.93
CA LYS A 43 5.83 6.93 10.50
C LYS A 43 6.75 7.03 11.69
N ASP A 44 6.67 6.09 12.62
CA ASP A 44 7.56 6.04 13.79
C ASP A 44 9.01 5.77 13.39
N ASN A 45 9.22 5.08 12.26
CA ASN A 45 10.52 4.84 11.65
C ASN A 45 11.04 5.98 10.78
N GLN A 46 10.25 7.03 10.56
CA GLN A 46 10.61 8.15 9.71
C GLN A 46 10.90 7.75 8.24
N LEU A 47 10.29 6.66 7.75
CA LEU A 47 10.46 6.14 6.39
C LEU A 47 9.50 6.79 5.42
N ILE A 48 10.01 7.31 4.32
CA ILE A 48 9.19 7.93 3.27
C ILE A 48 8.45 6.83 2.51
N ILE A 49 7.20 7.11 2.11
CA ILE A 49 6.42 6.22 1.24
C ILE A 49 6.44 6.81 -0.16
N LEU A 50 7.10 6.11 -1.08
CA LEU A 50 7.26 6.53 -2.47
C LEU A 50 5.99 6.30 -3.28
N GLY A 51 5.16 5.34 -2.87
CA GLY A 51 3.92 5.00 -3.55
C GLY A 51 3.27 3.76 -2.98
N GLY A 52 2.37 3.18 -3.76
CA GLY A 52 1.77 1.90 -3.44
C GLY A 52 0.80 1.43 -4.51
N ASP A 53 0.64 0.12 -4.54
CA ASP A 53 -0.28 -0.57 -5.45
C ASP A 53 -1.55 -0.97 -4.68
N ILE A 54 -2.69 -0.88 -5.36
CA ILE A 54 -3.95 -1.43 -4.87
C ILE A 54 -4.18 -2.78 -5.54
N LEU A 55 -4.36 -3.79 -4.70
CA LEU A 55 -4.61 -5.17 -5.10
C LEU A 55 -5.97 -5.63 -4.57
N SER A 56 -6.39 -6.78 -5.07
CA SER A 56 -7.61 -7.45 -4.66
C SER A 56 -7.41 -8.95 -4.57
N GLU A 57 -8.47 -9.66 -4.23
CA GLU A 57 -8.53 -11.11 -4.29
C GLU A 57 -9.66 -11.50 -5.25
N ASP A 58 -9.37 -12.42 -6.17
CA ASP A 58 -10.36 -13.00 -7.05
C ASP A 58 -11.33 -13.92 -6.29
N GLU A 59 -12.31 -14.50 -6.99
CA GLU A 59 -13.31 -15.39 -6.39
C GLU A 59 -12.71 -16.67 -5.82
N GLN A 60 -11.48 -17.01 -6.22
CA GLN A 60 -10.72 -18.16 -5.75
C GLN A 60 -9.71 -17.77 -4.65
N GLY A 61 -9.70 -16.51 -4.21
CA GLY A 61 -8.81 -16.00 -3.18
C GLY A 61 -7.37 -15.73 -3.66
N LYS A 62 -7.12 -15.73 -4.97
CA LYS A 62 -5.80 -15.39 -5.52
C LYS A 62 -5.62 -13.88 -5.54
N LEU A 63 -4.41 -13.44 -5.19
CA LEU A 63 -4.03 -12.04 -5.29
C LEU A 63 -4.12 -11.60 -6.76
N VAL A 64 -4.66 -10.42 -7.04
CA VAL A 64 -4.77 -9.84 -8.38
C VAL A 64 -4.63 -8.33 -8.34
N TYR A 65 -4.06 -7.73 -9.39
CA TYR A 65 -4.06 -6.28 -9.54
C TYR A 65 -5.46 -5.75 -9.84
N VAL A 66 -5.81 -4.61 -9.24
CA VAL A 66 -7.13 -3.98 -9.41
C VAL A 66 -7.47 -3.71 -10.87
N ILE A 67 -6.51 -3.27 -11.68
CA ILE A 67 -6.70 -2.98 -13.11
C ILE A 67 -7.23 -4.18 -13.90
N HIS A 68 -6.90 -5.41 -13.49
CA HIS A 68 -7.31 -6.64 -14.16
C HIS A 68 -8.63 -7.21 -13.65
N TYR A 69 -9.10 -6.76 -12.47
CA TYR A 69 -10.23 -7.40 -11.79
C TYR A 69 -11.39 -6.47 -11.48
N TRP A 70 -11.13 -5.22 -11.08
CA TRP A 70 -12.19 -4.22 -10.87
C TRP A 70 -12.53 -3.47 -12.14
N GLY A 71 -11.58 -3.36 -13.08
CA GLY A 71 -11.74 -2.64 -14.34
C GLY A 71 -10.60 -1.65 -14.58
N TYR A 72 -10.34 -1.34 -15.86
CA TYR A 72 -9.25 -0.44 -16.26
C TYR A 72 -9.46 0.99 -15.74
N GLU A 73 -10.71 1.39 -15.56
CA GLU A 73 -11.08 2.68 -15.00
C GLU A 73 -10.54 2.91 -13.58
N TYR A 74 -10.08 1.86 -12.88
CA TYR A 74 -9.53 1.94 -11.53
C TYR A 74 -7.99 1.90 -11.49
N CYS A 75 -7.30 1.94 -12.64
CA CYS A 75 -5.83 1.98 -12.68
C CYS A 75 -5.23 3.20 -11.97
N TYR A 76 -6.00 4.28 -11.81
CA TYR A 76 -5.57 5.50 -11.11
C TYR A 76 -5.43 5.32 -9.59
N LEU A 77 -5.85 4.18 -9.04
CA LEU A 77 -5.81 3.93 -7.61
C LEU A 77 -4.41 3.62 -7.09
N ASP A 78 -3.53 3.12 -7.96
CA ASP A 78 -2.10 3.07 -7.68
C ASP A 78 -1.59 4.50 -7.58
N TRP A 79 -0.72 4.77 -6.60
CA TRP A 79 -0.28 6.13 -6.32
C TRP A 79 1.22 6.23 -6.16
N TYR A 80 1.71 7.45 -6.42
CA TYR A 80 3.10 7.83 -6.22
C TYR A 80 3.16 9.14 -5.42
N CYS A 81 4.25 9.31 -4.68
CA CYS A 81 4.59 10.52 -3.96
C CYS A 81 5.93 11.02 -4.50
N ASN A 82 5.91 11.72 -5.64
CA ASN A 82 7.13 12.33 -6.17
C ASN A 82 7.53 13.53 -5.34
N ARG A 83 8.84 13.72 -5.15
CA ARG A 83 9.39 14.89 -4.44
C ARG A 83 9.10 16.18 -5.23
N ILE A 84 8.69 17.23 -4.52
CA ILE A 84 8.44 18.54 -5.12
C ILE A 84 9.71 19.39 -5.04
N ASN A 85 9.94 20.26 -6.02
CA ASN A 85 11.08 21.18 -6.02
C ASN A 85 11.05 22.07 -4.76
N ASN A 86 12.21 22.19 -4.10
CA ASN A 86 12.40 22.94 -2.85
C ASN A 86 11.61 22.42 -1.63
N GLU A 87 11.01 21.23 -1.72
CA GLU A 87 10.35 20.60 -0.57
C GLU A 87 11.39 20.08 0.43
N SER A 88 11.25 20.49 1.70
CA SER A 88 12.08 19.96 2.77
C SER A 88 11.80 18.46 2.99
N GLU A 89 12.74 17.74 3.58
CA GLU A 89 12.54 16.31 3.84
C GLU A 89 11.36 16.05 4.79
N ASN A 90 11.16 16.92 5.77
CA ASN A 90 10.04 16.81 6.71
C ASN A 90 8.68 17.05 6.03
N GLU A 91 8.60 18.00 5.11
CA GLU A 91 7.40 18.24 4.30
C GLU A 91 7.12 17.04 3.39
N TYR A 92 8.14 16.54 2.70
CA TYR A 92 8.02 15.40 1.81
C TYR A 92 7.55 14.15 2.54
N LYS A 93 8.14 13.87 3.69
CA LYS A 93 7.79 12.75 4.56
C LYS A 93 6.35 12.88 5.07
N LYS A 94 5.96 14.04 5.61
CA LYS A 94 4.57 14.28 6.03
C LYS A 94 3.58 14.05 4.88
N ARG A 95 3.88 14.61 3.70
CA ARG A 95 3.03 14.48 2.51
C ARG A 95 2.91 13.04 2.04
N SER A 96 3.98 12.24 2.10
CA SER A 96 3.92 10.82 1.74
C SER A 96 2.91 10.03 2.57
N TYR A 97 2.84 10.28 3.88
CA TYR A 97 1.84 9.63 4.74
C TYR A 97 0.42 10.15 4.49
N ASP A 98 0.27 11.46 4.25
CA ASP A 98 -1.03 12.07 3.95
C ASP A 98 -1.60 11.54 2.63
N ILE A 99 -0.76 11.37 1.61
CA ILE A 99 -1.13 10.75 0.33
C ILE A 99 -1.48 9.28 0.55
N ALA A 100 -0.62 8.49 1.18
CA ALA A 100 -0.88 7.07 1.42
C ALA A 100 -2.21 6.84 2.18
N LYS A 101 -2.45 7.60 3.26
CA LYS A 101 -3.71 7.51 4.03
C LYS A 101 -4.94 7.85 3.18
N ARG A 102 -4.84 8.86 2.31
CA ARG A 102 -5.92 9.25 1.41
C ARG A 102 -6.17 8.19 0.34
N SER A 103 -5.11 7.66 -0.28
CA SER A 103 -5.21 6.61 -1.30
C SER A 103 -5.86 5.35 -0.75
N ILE A 104 -5.43 4.89 0.44
CA ILE A 104 -6.04 3.74 1.14
C ILE A 104 -7.54 3.98 1.36
N ALA A 105 -7.93 5.16 1.85
CA ALA A 105 -9.33 5.48 2.12
C ALA A 105 -10.20 5.51 0.85
N ILE A 106 -9.66 6.06 -0.25
CA ILE A 106 -10.35 6.08 -1.56
C ILE A 106 -10.53 4.65 -2.07
N ALA A 107 -9.45 3.85 -2.07
CA ALA A 107 -9.46 2.47 -2.54
C ALA A 107 -10.44 1.61 -1.73
N ASP A 108 -10.42 1.68 -0.39
CA ASP A 108 -11.35 0.97 0.49
C ASP A 108 -12.81 1.36 0.23
N THR A 109 -13.08 2.66 0.02
CA THR A 109 -14.43 3.15 -0.30
C THR A 109 -14.94 2.56 -1.62
N ILE A 110 -14.09 2.51 -2.64
CA ILE A 110 -14.44 1.94 -3.96
C ILE A 110 -14.63 0.42 -3.84
N ALA A 111 -13.72 -0.27 -3.19
CA ALA A 111 -13.80 -1.72 -2.97
C ALA A 111 -15.13 -2.12 -2.30
N LYS A 112 -15.55 -1.36 -1.27
CA LYS A 112 -16.83 -1.56 -0.59
C LYS A 112 -18.02 -1.38 -1.52
N LYS A 113 -18.00 -0.37 -2.40
CA LYS A 113 -19.05 -0.16 -3.41
C LYS A 113 -19.13 -1.31 -4.42
N LEU A 114 -17.98 -1.87 -4.78
CA LEU A 114 -17.87 -3.00 -5.71
C LEU A 114 -18.09 -4.36 -5.03
N ASN A 115 -18.22 -4.40 -3.70
CA ASN A 115 -18.21 -5.61 -2.89
C ASN A 115 -16.98 -6.51 -3.17
N LYS A 116 -15.79 -5.90 -3.23
CA LYS A 116 -14.50 -6.55 -3.47
C LYS A 116 -13.54 -6.37 -2.29
N LYS A 117 -12.52 -7.24 -2.20
CA LYS A 117 -11.44 -7.12 -1.21
C LYS A 117 -10.44 -6.06 -1.65
N CYS A 118 -10.01 -5.20 -0.73
CA CYS A 118 -8.97 -4.20 -0.97
C CYS A 118 -7.71 -4.58 -0.20
N LEU A 119 -6.60 -4.68 -0.91
CA LEU A 119 -5.28 -4.94 -0.38
C LEU A 119 -4.32 -3.84 -0.86
N ILE A 120 -3.29 -3.56 -0.06
CA ILE A 120 -2.36 -2.46 -0.29
C ILE A 120 -0.93 -2.97 -0.21
N SER A 121 -0.14 -2.69 -1.24
CA SER A 121 1.33 -2.77 -1.19
C SER A 121 1.89 -1.36 -0.99
N PHE A 122 2.96 -1.23 -0.20
CA PHE A 122 3.68 0.03 -0.07
C PHE A 122 5.02 -0.05 -0.79
N VAL A 123 5.36 1.01 -1.50
CA VAL A 123 6.71 1.26 -2.01
C VAL A 123 7.38 2.25 -1.06
N ILE A 124 8.48 1.85 -0.43
CA ILE A 124 9.23 2.63 0.58
C ILE A 124 10.66 2.93 0.15
#